data_AF-A0A6N6KHG7-F1
#
_entry.id   AF-A0A6N6KHG7-F1
#
_cell.length_a   1.000
_cell.length_b   1.000
_cell.length_c   1.000
_cell.angle_alpha   90.00
_cell.angle_beta   90.00
_cell.angle_gamma   90.00
#
_symmetry.space_group_name_H-M   'P 1'
#
loop_
_entity.id
_entity.type
_entity.pdbx_description
1 polymer ?
#
loop_
_entity_poly.entity_id
_entity_poly.type
_entity_poly.pdbx_seq_one_letter_code
_entity_poly.pdbx_strand_id
1 'polypeptide(L)'
;MKLKQNNIVAIIGSAAVLLLMALGWGIYLSNSNSKLDRNVGVLEEQRDSLTTTVSDLEKRYQEVSENYKALEGTIEEARQQISEKEELISNLRSLNKNATKKSSAEIDSLSKKIQVLLDSQKELLTSVEDLEEEKNSLLVKMREAKEEMDNLNMALDKEMDNLAYARFSGTGFQTDIQKRNDKVTVKARQAREIVISFDLNDVPKRFQGLQDLFLVVTDAKCN
;
A
#
# COMPACT_ATOMS: atom_id res chain seq x y z
N MET A 1 76.97 -137.24 15.44
CA MET A 1 77.14 -135.86 15.93
C MET A 1 76.76 -134.77 14.91
N LYS A 2 76.91 -134.97 13.58
CA LYS A 2 76.57 -133.98 12.54
C LYS A 2 75.07 -133.68 12.34
N LEU A 3 74.15 -134.60 12.66
CA LEU A 3 72.69 -134.42 12.50
C LEU A 3 72.06 -133.42 13.49
N LYS A 4 72.61 -133.29 14.72
CA LYS A 4 72.12 -132.29 15.70
C LYS A 4 72.52 -130.86 15.32
N GLN A 5 73.66 -130.68 14.65
CA GLN A 5 74.19 -129.37 14.27
C GLN A 5 73.38 -128.74 13.12
N ASN A 6 72.96 -129.55 12.14
CA ASN A 6 72.12 -129.07 11.03
C ASN A 6 70.71 -128.66 11.47
N ASN A 7 70.12 -129.35 12.46
CA ASN A 7 68.81 -129.00 13.00
C ASN A 7 68.86 -127.70 13.81
N ILE A 8 69.94 -127.46 14.57
CA ILE A 8 70.13 -126.20 15.31
C ILE A 8 70.32 -125.03 14.33
N VAL A 9 71.09 -125.20 13.26
CA VAL A 9 71.27 -124.17 12.22
C VAL A 9 69.95 -123.87 11.48
N ALA A 10 69.12 -124.89 11.20
CA ALA A 10 67.80 -124.69 10.59
C ALA A 10 66.80 -123.98 11.51
N ILE A 11 66.82 -124.28 12.82
CA ILE A 11 65.98 -123.60 13.82
C ILE A 11 66.44 -122.15 14.02
N ILE A 12 67.75 -121.89 14.08
CA ILE A 12 68.30 -120.53 14.18
C ILE A 12 68.03 -119.74 12.90
N GLY A 13 68.16 -120.36 11.72
CA GLY A 13 67.85 -119.74 10.43
C GLY A 13 66.38 -119.38 10.29
N SER A 14 65.46 -120.28 10.66
CA SER A 14 64.02 -120.00 10.65
C SER A 14 63.61 -118.98 11.70
N ALA A 15 64.20 -119.01 12.90
CA ALA A 15 64.01 -117.99 13.91
C ALA A 15 64.52 -116.61 13.43
N ALA A 16 65.66 -116.54 12.77
CA ALA A 16 66.20 -115.30 12.20
C ALA A 16 65.32 -114.75 11.08
N VAL A 17 64.78 -115.61 10.20
CA VAL A 17 63.82 -115.19 9.16
C VAL A 17 62.54 -114.67 9.77
N LEU A 18 62.00 -115.33 10.81
CA LEU A 18 60.82 -114.85 11.53
C LEU A 18 61.09 -113.51 12.23
N LEU A 19 62.28 -113.33 12.81
CA LEU A 19 62.70 -112.07 13.43
C LEU A 19 62.80 -110.95 12.39
N LEU A 20 63.35 -111.24 11.20
CA LEU A 20 63.42 -110.27 10.10
C LEU A 20 62.04 -109.93 9.54
N MET A 21 61.12 -110.90 9.44
CA MET A 21 59.73 -110.61 9.07
C MET A 21 59.01 -109.77 10.13
N ALA A 22 59.22 -110.06 11.42
CA ALA A 22 58.65 -109.28 12.52
C ALA A 22 59.20 -107.84 12.55
N LEU A 23 60.51 -107.67 12.31
CA LEU A 23 61.14 -106.34 12.20
C LEU A 23 60.64 -105.59 10.95
N GLY A 24 60.53 -106.27 9.81
CA GLY A 24 59.96 -105.68 8.59
C GLY A 24 58.50 -105.24 8.76
N TRP A 25 57.69 -106.06 9.45
CA TRP A 25 56.31 -105.73 9.81
C TRP A 25 56.23 -104.56 10.80
N GLY A 26 57.12 -104.53 11.80
CA GLY A 26 57.20 -103.43 12.77
C GLY A 26 57.56 -102.09 12.10
N ILE A 27 58.50 -102.10 11.15
CA ILE A 27 58.86 -100.91 10.37
C ILE A 27 57.71 -100.48 9.45
N TYR A 28 57.04 -101.43 8.77
CA TYR A 28 55.90 -101.14 7.90
C TYR A 28 54.72 -100.56 8.69
N LEU A 29 54.40 -101.14 9.85
CA LEU A 29 53.34 -100.66 10.73
C LEU A 29 53.68 -99.28 11.32
N SER A 30 54.93 -99.04 11.72
CA SER A 30 55.40 -97.74 12.19
C SER A 30 55.35 -96.66 11.09
N ASN A 31 55.74 -97.00 9.86
CA ASN A 31 55.65 -96.08 8.73
C ASN A 31 54.19 -95.81 8.31
N SER A 32 53.29 -96.77 8.51
CA SER A 32 51.86 -96.60 8.25
C SER A 32 51.19 -95.78 9.35
N ASN A 33 51.51 -96.04 10.63
CA ASN A 33 51.02 -95.25 11.76
C ASN A 33 51.49 -93.81 11.68
N SER A 34 52.77 -93.55 11.35
CA SER A 34 53.27 -92.18 11.18
C SER A 34 52.64 -91.43 10.00
N LYS A 35 52.26 -92.12 8.92
CA LYS A 35 51.46 -91.51 7.84
C LYS A 35 50.03 -91.22 8.29
N LEU A 36 49.44 -92.11 9.09
CA LEU A 36 48.11 -91.93 9.62
C LEU A 36 48.06 -90.76 10.61
N ASP A 37 49.03 -90.65 11.51
CA ASP A 37 49.16 -89.54 12.47
C ASP A 37 49.35 -88.20 11.75
N ARG A 38 50.14 -88.17 10.67
CA ARG A 38 50.28 -86.97 9.81
C ARG A 38 48.95 -86.60 9.15
N ASN A 39 48.22 -87.57 8.62
CA ASN A 39 46.92 -87.30 8.00
C ASN A 39 45.89 -86.82 9.03
N VAL A 40 45.88 -87.40 10.24
CA VAL A 40 45.05 -86.94 11.35
C VAL A 40 45.40 -85.50 11.72
N GLY A 41 46.68 -85.17 11.86
CA GLY A 41 47.12 -83.80 12.16
C GLY A 41 46.73 -82.78 11.09
N VAL A 42 46.87 -83.13 9.79
CA VAL A 42 46.43 -82.26 8.68
C VAL A 42 44.91 -82.08 8.67
N LEU A 43 44.15 -83.15 8.95
CA LEU A 43 42.69 -83.07 9.03
C LEU A 43 42.23 -82.24 10.23
N GLU A 44 42.93 -82.29 11.36
CA GLU A 44 42.67 -81.44 12.52
C GLU A 44 42.95 -79.96 12.21
N GLU A 45 44.08 -79.66 11.57
CA GLU A 45 44.41 -78.29 11.14
C GLU A 45 43.38 -77.73 10.15
N GLN A 46 42.94 -78.54 9.19
CA GLN A 46 41.87 -78.17 8.27
C GLN A 46 40.54 -77.97 9.00
N ARG A 47 40.19 -78.83 9.96
CA ARG A 47 38.98 -78.68 10.78
C ARG A 47 39.02 -77.39 11.58
N ASP A 48 40.16 -77.04 12.17
CA ASP A 48 40.31 -75.82 12.96
C ASP A 48 40.27 -74.56 12.09
N SER A 49 40.90 -74.61 10.91
CA SER A 49 40.80 -73.55 9.91
C SER A 49 39.37 -73.35 9.42
N LEU A 50 38.65 -74.44 9.09
CA LEU A 50 37.24 -74.37 8.71
C LEU A 50 36.37 -73.84 9.84
N THR A 51 36.60 -74.28 11.07
CA THR A 51 35.85 -73.79 12.25
C THR A 51 36.05 -72.29 12.45
N THR A 52 37.29 -71.81 12.27
CA THR A 52 37.62 -70.39 12.37
C THR A 52 36.95 -69.59 11.26
N THR A 53 37.03 -70.05 10.00
CA THR A 53 36.42 -69.36 8.86
C THR A 53 34.89 -69.33 8.93
N VAL A 54 34.25 -70.40 9.43
CA VAL A 54 32.80 -70.41 9.70
C VAL A 54 32.45 -69.40 10.79
N SER A 55 33.20 -69.34 11.89
CA SER A 55 32.97 -68.36 12.95
C SER A 55 33.14 -66.92 12.46
N ASP A 56 34.16 -66.65 11.65
CA ASP A 56 34.38 -65.32 11.06
C ASP A 56 33.30 -64.95 10.05
N LEU A 57 32.82 -65.92 9.26
CA LEU A 57 31.72 -65.72 8.32
C LEU A 57 30.41 -65.45 9.06
N GLU A 58 30.16 -66.14 10.16
CA GLU A 58 28.99 -65.93 11.01
C GLU A 58 29.00 -64.52 11.62
N LYS A 59 30.15 -64.06 12.12
CA LYS A 59 30.32 -62.67 12.61
C LYS A 59 30.05 -61.64 11.52
N ARG A 60 30.63 -61.82 10.32
CA ARG A 60 30.39 -60.92 9.18
C ARG A 60 28.93 -60.92 8.74
N TYR A 61 28.28 -62.08 8.79
CA TYR A 61 26.85 -62.17 8.47
C TYR A 61 26.00 -61.42 9.49
N GLN A 62 26.30 -61.56 10.79
CA GLN A 62 25.63 -60.80 11.85
C GLN A 62 25.83 -59.30 11.66
N GLU A 63 27.06 -58.84 11.40
CA GLU A 63 27.37 -57.44 11.15
C GLU A 63 26.62 -56.89 9.91
N VAL A 64 26.60 -57.64 8.81
CA VAL A 64 25.83 -57.25 7.60
C VAL A 64 24.33 -57.22 7.88
N SER A 65 23.80 -58.16 8.67
CA SER A 65 22.38 -58.19 9.04
C SER A 65 21.99 -56.98 9.91
N GLU A 66 22.83 -56.62 10.88
CA GLU A 66 22.64 -55.44 11.72
C GLU A 66 22.71 -54.15 10.89
N ASN A 67 23.71 -54.04 10.01
CA ASN A 67 23.84 -52.91 9.09
C ASN A 67 22.64 -52.80 8.15
N TYR A 68 22.09 -53.91 7.67
CA TYR A 68 20.89 -53.91 6.83
C TYR A 68 19.68 -53.37 7.59
N LYS A 69 19.46 -53.82 8.84
CA LYS A 69 18.36 -53.32 9.68
C LYS A 69 18.52 -51.84 9.99
N ALA A 70 19.74 -51.39 10.29
CA ALA A 70 20.02 -49.98 10.51
C ALA A 70 19.73 -49.15 9.24
N LEU A 71 20.17 -49.63 8.08
CA LEU A 71 19.93 -48.96 6.81
C LEU A 71 18.44 -48.90 6.46
N GLU A 72 17.70 -49.99 6.67
CA GLU A 72 16.25 -50.05 6.50
C GLU A 72 15.54 -49.01 7.39
N GLY A 73 15.95 -48.90 8.66
CA GLY A 73 15.47 -47.85 9.57
C GLY A 73 15.73 -46.45 9.04
N THR A 74 16.95 -46.15 8.58
CA THR A 74 17.28 -44.83 8.03
C THR A 74 16.51 -44.50 6.75
N ILE A 75 16.22 -45.50 5.91
CA ILE A 75 15.41 -45.33 4.71
C ILE A 75 13.98 -44.97 5.08
N GLU A 76 13.42 -45.61 6.11
CA GLU A 76 12.06 -45.32 6.55
C GLU A 76 11.95 -43.93 7.19
N GLU A 77 12.92 -43.54 8.01
CA GLU A 77 13.01 -42.17 8.55
C GLU A 77 13.14 -41.13 7.42
N ALA A 78 13.98 -41.40 6.41
CA ALA A 78 14.13 -40.50 5.27
C ALA A 78 12.82 -40.38 4.47
N ARG A 79 12.09 -41.48 4.27
CA ARG A 79 10.78 -41.48 3.61
C ARG A 79 9.75 -40.67 4.39
N GLN A 80 9.71 -40.83 5.71
CA GLN A 80 8.81 -40.06 6.56
C GLN A 80 9.13 -38.56 6.46
N GLN A 81 10.41 -38.17 6.55
CA GLN A 81 10.81 -36.77 6.39
C GLN A 81 10.48 -36.20 5.02
N ILE A 82 10.59 -36.99 3.95
CA ILE A 82 10.19 -36.57 2.60
C ILE A 82 8.68 -36.32 2.56
N SER A 83 7.88 -37.24 3.09
CA SER A 83 6.42 -37.10 3.15
C SER A 83 6.00 -35.83 3.90
N GLU A 84 6.57 -35.58 5.08
CA GLU A 84 6.29 -34.37 5.87
C GLU A 84 6.69 -33.09 5.12
N LYS A 85 7.84 -33.10 4.44
CA LYS A 85 8.28 -31.97 3.63
C LYS A 85 7.39 -31.74 2.42
N GLU A 86 6.90 -32.79 1.77
CA GLU A 86 5.98 -32.69 0.63
C GLU A 86 4.64 -32.08 1.04
N GLU A 87 4.09 -32.49 2.18
CA GLU A 87 2.88 -31.89 2.76
C GLU A 87 3.08 -30.41 3.09
N LEU A 88 4.20 -30.07 3.72
CA LEU A 88 4.55 -28.68 4.04
C LEU A 88 4.70 -27.83 2.77
N ILE A 89 5.36 -28.36 1.73
CA ILE A 89 5.50 -27.68 0.44
C ILE A 89 4.13 -27.49 -0.22
N SER A 90 3.26 -28.50 -0.17
CA SER A 90 1.89 -28.39 -0.71
C SER A 90 1.09 -27.30 0.00
N ASN A 91 1.15 -27.27 1.34
CA ASN A 91 0.51 -26.25 2.16
C ASN A 91 1.05 -24.85 1.84
N LEU A 92 2.37 -24.67 1.80
CA LEU A 92 3.00 -23.39 1.44
C LEU A 92 2.63 -22.93 0.02
N ARG A 93 2.57 -23.84 -0.95
CA ARG A 93 2.14 -23.50 -2.32
C ARG A 93 0.70 -23.01 -2.34
N SER A 94 -0.20 -23.67 -1.59
CA SER A 94 -1.60 -23.26 -1.50
C SER A 94 -1.76 -21.88 -0.83
N LEU A 95 -1.04 -21.65 0.27
CA LEU A 95 -1.02 -20.38 0.99
C LEU A 95 -0.49 -19.25 0.11
N ASN A 96 0.63 -19.45 -0.57
CA ASN A 96 1.20 -18.47 -1.49
C ASN A 96 0.25 -18.17 -2.66
N LYS A 97 -0.39 -19.18 -3.24
CA LYS A 97 -1.39 -18.98 -4.30
C LYS A 97 -2.59 -18.15 -3.82
N ASN A 98 -3.03 -18.36 -2.59
CA ASN A 98 -4.15 -17.59 -2.03
C ASN A 98 -3.73 -16.16 -1.67
N ALA A 99 -2.55 -15.98 -1.08
CA ALA A 99 -2.00 -14.67 -0.75
C ALA A 99 -1.78 -13.82 -2.00
N THR A 100 -1.19 -14.39 -3.05
CA THR A 100 -0.98 -13.70 -4.34
C THR A 100 -2.29 -13.31 -5.01
N LYS A 101 -3.29 -14.21 -5.04
CA LYS A 101 -4.62 -13.87 -5.55
C LYS A 101 -5.29 -12.74 -4.79
N LYS A 102 -5.24 -12.78 -3.45
CA LYS A 102 -5.82 -11.74 -2.59
C LYS A 102 -5.14 -10.40 -2.82
N SER A 103 -3.80 -10.38 -2.83
CA SER A 103 -3.01 -9.17 -3.11
C SER A 103 -3.31 -8.60 -4.50
N SER A 104 -3.37 -9.45 -5.54
CA SER A 104 -3.75 -9.01 -6.90
C SER A 104 -5.14 -8.37 -6.92
N ALA A 105 -6.13 -8.99 -6.26
CA ALA A 105 -7.49 -8.46 -6.20
C ALA A 105 -7.56 -7.11 -5.45
N GLU A 106 -6.78 -6.96 -4.38
CA GLU A 106 -6.65 -5.70 -3.64
C GLU A 106 -6.01 -4.61 -4.50
N ILE A 107 -4.93 -4.93 -5.22
CA ILE A 107 -4.27 -4.00 -6.15
C ILE A 107 -5.23 -3.55 -7.25
N ASP A 108 -5.98 -4.47 -7.86
CA ASP A 108 -6.97 -4.13 -8.89
C ASP A 108 -8.08 -3.24 -8.34
N SER A 109 -8.56 -3.53 -7.12
CA SER A 109 -9.57 -2.71 -6.46
C SER A 109 -9.05 -1.31 -6.13
N LEU A 110 -7.82 -1.19 -5.64
CA LEU A 110 -7.20 0.09 -5.32
C LEU A 110 -6.96 0.91 -6.58
N SER A 111 -6.49 0.28 -7.65
CA SER A 111 -6.28 0.93 -8.95
C SER A 111 -7.57 1.52 -9.51
N LYS A 112 -8.68 0.77 -9.42
CA LYS A 112 -10.01 1.29 -9.79
C LYS A 112 -10.44 2.49 -8.93
N LYS A 113 -10.23 2.43 -7.61
CA LYS A 113 -10.54 3.55 -6.72
C LYS A 113 -9.72 4.80 -7.05
N ILE A 114 -8.43 4.62 -7.34
CA ILE A 114 -7.56 5.72 -7.77
C ILE A 114 -8.08 6.34 -9.05
N GLN A 115 -8.48 5.52 -10.04
CA GLN A 115 -9.03 6.04 -11.29
C GLN A 115 -10.30 6.86 -11.06
N VAL A 116 -11.24 6.37 -10.25
CA VAL A 116 -12.46 7.10 -9.89
C VAL A 116 -12.14 8.42 -9.19
N LEU A 117 -11.16 8.43 -8.27
CA LEU A 117 -10.75 9.65 -7.59
C LEU A 117 -10.10 10.66 -8.55
N LEU A 118 -9.30 10.20 -9.52
CA LEU A 118 -8.70 11.05 -10.54
C LEU A 118 -9.77 11.66 -11.45
N ASP A 119 -10.77 10.88 -11.84
CA ASP A 119 -11.87 11.36 -12.68
C ASP A 119 -12.73 12.38 -11.92
N SER A 120 -13.04 12.11 -10.64
CA SER A 120 -13.73 13.06 -9.76
C SER A 120 -12.92 14.34 -9.52
N GLN A 121 -11.59 14.23 -9.38
CA GLN A 121 -10.73 15.41 -9.26
C GLN A 121 -10.78 16.28 -10.51
N LYS A 122 -10.76 15.69 -11.70
CA LYS A 122 -10.89 16.42 -12.97
C LYS A 122 -12.24 17.12 -13.07
N GLU A 123 -13.32 16.42 -12.73
CA GLU A 123 -14.67 17.00 -12.74
C GLU A 123 -14.80 18.18 -11.78
N LEU A 124 -14.23 18.06 -10.57
CA LEU A 124 -14.18 19.15 -9.60
C LEU A 124 -13.37 20.34 -10.10
N LEU A 125 -12.23 20.11 -10.77
CA LEU A 125 -11.43 21.19 -11.35
C LEU A 125 -12.22 21.95 -12.42
N THR A 126 -12.87 21.24 -13.35
CA THR A 126 -13.73 21.86 -14.36
C THR A 126 -14.88 22.63 -13.71
N SER A 127 -15.54 22.07 -12.70
CA SER A 127 -16.61 22.78 -11.98
C SER A 127 -16.12 24.04 -11.27
N VAL A 128 -14.89 24.06 -10.75
CA VAL A 128 -14.30 25.25 -10.15
C VAL A 128 -14.01 26.31 -11.21
N GLU A 129 -13.44 25.92 -12.35
CA GLU A 129 -13.20 26.83 -13.49
C GLU A 129 -14.52 27.46 -13.97
N ASP A 130 -15.57 26.65 -14.17
CA ASP A 130 -16.90 27.13 -14.58
C ASP A 130 -17.49 28.13 -13.56
N LEU A 131 -17.37 27.84 -12.26
CA LEU A 131 -17.84 28.73 -11.20
C LEU A 131 -17.05 30.04 -11.13
N GLU A 132 -15.74 30.00 -11.40
CA GLU A 132 -14.92 31.20 -11.48
C GLU A 132 -15.32 32.08 -12.67
N GLU A 133 -15.60 31.48 -13.83
CA GLU A 133 -16.13 32.19 -14.99
C GLU A 133 -17.51 32.81 -14.70
N GLU A 134 -18.44 32.05 -14.11
CA GLU A 134 -19.77 32.53 -13.77
C GLU A 134 -19.68 33.71 -12.79
N LYS A 135 -18.88 33.57 -11.73
CA LYS A 135 -18.62 34.63 -10.74
C LYS A 135 -18.08 35.88 -11.41
N ASN A 136 -17.10 35.76 -12.30
CA ASN A 136 -16.53 36.90 -13.01
C ASN A 136 -17.59 37.58 -13.89
N SER A 137 -18.42 36.80 -14.59
CA SER A 137 -19.53 37.35 -15.38
C SER A 137 -20.55 38.11 -14.52
N LEU A 138 -20.87 37.57 -13.34
CA LEU A 138 -21.81 38.18 -12.40
C LEU A 138 -21.25 39.47 -11.80
N LEU A 139 -19.95 39.52 -11.51
CA LEU A 139 -19.29 40.74 -11.04
C LEU A 139 -19.34 41.85 -12.10
N VAL A 140 -19.13 41.51 -13.37
CA VAL A 140 -19.26 42.47 -14.48
C VAL A 140 -20.70 43.00 -14.56
N LYS A 141 -21.70 42.11 -14.61
CA LYS A 141 -23.13 42.48 -14.64
C LYS A 141 -23.54 43.33 -13.44
N MET A 142 -23.03 43.00 -12.25
CA MET A 142 -23.32 43.75 -11.02
C MET A 142 -22.72 45.16 -11.07
N ARG A 143 -21.53 45.32 -11.67
CA ARG A 143 -20.92 46.63 -11.89
C ARG A 143 -21.71 47.46 -12.91
N GLU A 144 -22.10 46.86 -14.03
CA GLU A 144 -22.92 47.51 -15.06
C GLU A 144 -24.27 47.96 -14.50
N ALA A 145 -24.97 47.10 -13.78
CA ALA A 145 -26.25 47.43 -13.14
C ALA A 145 -26.10 48.55 -12.09
N LYS A 146 -24.97 48.58 -11.37
CA LYS A 146 -24.68 49.66 -10.42
C LYS A 146 -24.42 50.98 -11.14
N GLU A 147 -23.63 50.98 -12.20
CA GLU A 147 -23.40 52.17 -13.04
C GLU A 147 -24.72 52.67 -13.66
N GLU A 148 -25.59 51.78 -14.12
CA GLU A 148 -26.92 52.13 -14.63
C GLU A 148 -27.82 52.76 -13.56
N MET A 149 -27.83 52.19 -12.34
CA MET A 149 -28.56 52.75 -11.20
C MET A 149 -28.02 54.12 -10.78
N ASP A 150 -26.70 54.29 -10.74
CA ASP A 150 -26.08 55.59 -10.41
C ASP A 150 -26.44 56.64 -11.48
N ASN A 151 -26.44 56.26 -12.76
CA ASN A 151 -26.87 57.13 -13.85
C ASN A 151 -28.36 57.49 -13.76
N LEU A 152 -29.22 56.52 -13.45
CA LEU A 152 -30.66 56.74 -13.28
C LEU A 152 -30.94 57.65 -12.08
N ASN A 153 -30.25 57.45 -10.95
CA ASN A 153 -30.36 58.32 -9.78
C ASN A 153 -29.93 59.76 -10.13
N MET A 154 -28.81 59.95 -10.85
CA MET A 154 -28.41 61.27 -11.32
C MET A 154 -29.42 61.91 -12.28
N ALA A 155 -30.05 61.12 -13.15
CA ALA A 155 -31.10 61.61 -14.04
C ALA A 155 -32.35 62.03 -13.25
N LEU A 156 -32.77 61.22 -12.29
CA LEU A 156 -33.90 61.50 -11.41
C LEU A 156 -33.65 62.75 -10.55
N ASP A 157 -32.45 62.91 -9.99
CA ASP A 157 -32.07 64.09 -9.23
C ASP A 157 -32.14 65.36 -10.10
N LYS A 158 -31.65 65.29 -11.34
CA LYS A 158 -31.75 66.41 -12.31
C LYS A 158 -33.20 66.73 -12.67
N GLU A 159 -34.04 65.73 -12.90
CA GLU A 159 -35.47 65.94 -13.15
C GLU A 159 -36.17 66.54 -11.93
N MET A 160 -35.85 66.06 -10.73
CA MET A 160 -36.42 66.56 -9.48
C MET A 160 -36.00 68.02 -9.23
N ASP A 161 -34.76 68.39 -9.54
CA ASP A 161 -34.30 69.78 -9.47
C ASP A 161 -34.99 70.67 -10.52
N ASN A 162 -35.11 70.21 -11.77
CA ASN A 162 -35.84 70.94 -12.81
C ASN A 162 -37.31 71.18 -12.44
N LEU A 163 -37.98 70.16 -11.88
CA LEU A 163 -39.35 70.27 -11.40
C LEU A 163 -39.48 71.17 -10.16
N ALA A 164 -38.47 71.19 -9.29
CA ALA A 164 -38.45 72.08 -8.12
C ALA A 164 -38.37 73.55 -8.54
N TYR A 165 -37.48 73.92 -9.46
CA TYR A 165 -37.38 75.31 -9.93
C TYR A 165 -38.66 75.79 -10.63
N ALA A 166 -39.39 74.90 -11.32
CA ALA A 166 -40.62 75.25 -12.03
C ALA A 166 -41.85 75.48 -11.12
N ARG A 167 -41.78 75.15 -9.81
CA ARG A 167 -42.94 75.22 -8.90
C ARG A 167 -42.94 76.37 -7.89
N PHE A 168 -41.86 77.14 -7.75
CA PHE A 168 -41.86 78.31 -6.86
C PHE A 168 -42.60 79.48 -7.51
N SER A 169 -43.89 79.63 -7.18
CA SER A 169 -44.62 80.87 -7.45
C SER A 169 -44.86 81.62 -6.15
N GLY A 170 -44.41 82.87 -6.10
CA GLY A 170 -44.82 83.80 -5.06
C GLY A 170 -46.29 84.16 -5.26
N THR A 171 -47.06 84.14 -4.19
CA THR A 171 -48.46 84.61 -4.19
C THR A 171 -48.62 85.69 -3.12
N GLY A 172 -49.68 86.50 -3.22
CA GLY A 172 -49.94 87.51 -2.19
C GLY A 172 -48.94 88.67 -2.16
N PHE A 173 -48.38 89.07 -3.30
CA PHE A 173 -47.51 90.25 -3.37
C PHE A 173 -48.24 91.51 -2.88
N GLN A 174 -47.72 92.12 -1.83
CA GLN A 174 -48.10 93.41 -1.30
C GLN A 174 -46.92 94.36 -1.43
N THR A 175 -47.18 95.52 -2.02
CA THR A 175 -46.18 96.55 -2.22
C THR A 175 -46.64 97.82 -1.54
N ASP A 176 -45.99 98.16 -0.43
CA ASP A 176 -46.26 99.38 0.32
C ASP A 176 -45.12 100.38 0.11
N ILE A 177 -45.50 101.61 -0.21
CA ILE A 177 -44.55 102.70 -0.41
C ILE A 177 -44.57 103.57 0.84
N GLN A 178 -43.44 103.66 1.53
CA GLN A 178 -43.34 104.34 2.81
C GLN A 178 -42.52 105.65 2.70
N LYS A 179 -42.88 106.62 3.55
CA LYS A 179 -42.09 107.85 3.78
C LYS A 179 -41.23 107.70 5.02
N ARG A 180 -40.31 108.65 5.28
CA ARG A 180 -39.33 108.65 6.39
C ARG A 180 -39.85 108.35 7.81
N ASN A 181 -41.15 108.38 8.06
CA ASN A 181 -41.76 108.07 9.37
C ASN A 181 -42.59 106.78 9.33
N ASP A 182 -42.23 105.83 8.46
CA ASP A 182 -42.85 104.51 8.26
C ASP A 182 -44.36 104.53 7.93
N LYS A 183 -44.86 105.69 7.48
CA LYS A 183 -46.26 105.84 7.05
C LYS A 183 -46.37 105.62 5.55
N VAL A 184 -47.32 104.78 5.16
CA VAL A 184 -47.68 104.52 3.76
C VAL A 184 -48.06 105.84 3.07
N THR A 185 -47.59 106.01 1.83
CA THR A 185 -47.87 107.17 0.98
C THR A 185 -48.08 106.74 -0.46
N VAL A 186 -49.13 107.27 -1.08
CA VAL A 186 -49.39 107.10 -2.52
C VAL A 186 -48.63 108.14 -3.35
N LYS A 187 -48.04 109.17 -2.70
CA LYS A 187 -47.32 110.25 -3.38
C LYS A 187 -45.85 109.88 -3.62
N ALA A 188 -45.49 109.65 -4.87
CA ALA A 188 -44.12 109.33 -5.29
C ALA A 188 -43.06 110.30 -4.77
N ARG A 189 -43.34 111.62 -4.74
CA ARG A 189 -42.40 112.64 -4.23
C ARG A 189 -42.07 112.50 -2.73
N GLN A 190 -42.92 111.81 -1.97
CA GLN A 190 -42.75 111.55 -0.54
C GLN A 190 -42.29 110.13 -0.24
N ALA A 191 -42.18 109.28 -1.27
CA ALA A 191 -41.69 107.91 -1.16
C ALA A 191 -40.19 107.92 -0.86
N ARG A 192 -39.77 107.08 0.09
CA ARG A 192 -38.35 106.88 0.44
C ARG A 192 -37.98 105.42 0.52
N GLU A 193 -38.93 104.55 0.82
CA GLU A 193 -38.73 103.11 0.96
C GLU A 193 -39.88 102.35 0.29
N ILE A 194 -39.56 101.20 -0.29
CA ILE A 194 -40.54 100.27 -0.86
C ILE A 194 -40.43 99.00 -0.03
N VAL A 195 -41.51 98.66 0.66
CA VAL A 195 -41.64 97.42 1.41
C VAL A 195 -42.42 96.45 0.54
N ILE A 196 -41.79 95.34 0.17
CA ILE A 196 -42.42 94.27 -0.60
C ILE A 196 -42.57 93.07 0.33
N SER A 197 -43.79 92.58 0.47
CA SER A 197 -44.12 91.37 1.20
C SER A 197 -44.79 90.40 0.23
N PHE A 198 -44.40 89.14 0.26
CA PHE A 198 -44.98 88.10 -0.58
C PHE A 198 -44.86 86.76 0.13
N ASP A 199 -45.79 85.87 -0.16
CA ASP A 199 -45.81 84.53 0.41
C ASP A 199 -45.26 83.54 -0.62
N LEU A 200 -44.30 82.73 -0.20
CA LEU A 200 -43.79 81.60 -0.98
C LEU A 200 -44.46 80.32 -0.51
N ASN A 201 -45.26 79.70 -1.37
CA ASN A 201 -45.88 78.40 -1.08
C ASN A 201 -44.96 77.25 -1.46
N ASP A 202 -45.07 76.14 -0.73
CA ASP A 202 -44.40 74.86 -1.04
C ASP A 202 -42.87 74.90 -1.18
N VAL A 203 -42.18 75.74 -0.40
CA VAL A 203 -40.71 75.82 -0.38
C VAL A 203 -40.11 74.56 0.26
N PRO A 204 -39.30 73.76 -0.46
CA PRO A 204 -38.65 72.57 0.07
C PRO A 204 -37.73 72.91 1.23
N LYS A 205 -37.60 71.98 2.18
CA LYS A 205 -36.78 72.16 3.39
C LYS A 205 -35.35 72.64 3.12
N ARG A 206 -34.76 72.27 1.97
CA ARG A 206 -33.40 72.69 1.57
C ARG A 206 -33.26 74.18 1.27
N PHE A 207 -34.36 74.87 0.95
CA PHE A 207 -34.39 76.31 0.67
C PHE A 207 -35.06 77.11 1.80
N GLN A 208 -35.42 76.47 2.90
CA GLN A 208 -35.95 77.15 4.09
C GLN A 208 -34.77 77.68 4.93
N GLY A 209 -34.80 78.96 5.28
CA GLY A 209 -33.77 79.61 6.08
C GLY A 209 -33.42 81.01 5.59
N LEU A 210 -32.30 81.54 6.06
CA LEU A 210 -31.79 82.83 5.61
C LEU A 210 -31.17 82.66 4.21
N GLN A 211 -31.84 83.18 3.20
CA GLN A 211 -31.44 83.11 1.80
C GLN A 211 -31.37 84.52 1.22
N ASP A 212 -30.35 84.77 0.40
CA ASP A 212 -30.24 86.02 -0.34
C ASP A 212 -31.21 85.98 -1.53
N LEU A 213 -32.11 86.98 -1.59
CA LEU A 213 -33.11 87.10 -2.63
C LEU A 213 -32.69 88.21 -3.61
N PHE A 214 -32.70 87.90 -4.89
CA PHE A 214 -32.48 88.89 -5.95
C PHE A 214 -33.83 89.41 -6.44
N LEU A 215 -34.11 90.68 -6.13
CA LEU A 215 -35.30 91.37 -6.61
C LEU A 215 -34.95 92.17 -7.86
N VAL A 216 -35.65 91.91 -8.96
CA VAL A 216 -35.58 92.71 -10.18
C VAL A 216 -36.89 93.49 -10.31
N VAL A 217 -36.80 94.83 -10.23
CA VAL A 217 -37.94 95.72 -10.43
C VAL A 217 -37.87 96.26 -11.85
N THR A 218 -38.83 95.87 -12.69
CA THR A 218 -38.95 96.36 -14.06
C THR A 218 -40.15 97.32 -14.19
N ASP A 219 -40.01 98.35 -15.02
CA ASP A 219 -41.15 99.22 -15.37
C ASP A 219 -42.06 98.48 -16.35
N ALA A 220 -43.37 98.45 -16.06
CA ALA A 220 -44.37 97.84 -16.93
C ALA A 220 -44.57 98.63 -18.25
N LYS A 221 -44.00 99.84 -18.37
CA LYS A 221 -44.03 100.67 -19.59
C LYS A 221 -42.68 100.71 -20.31
N CYS A 222 -42.22 99.56 -20.79
CA CYS A 222 -41.28 99.46 -21.90
C CYS A 222 -41.67 98.24 -22.76
N ASN A 223 -42.77 98.40 -23.50
CA ASN A 223 -42.91 97.94 -24.88
C ASN A 223 -43.06 99.18 -25.75
#